data_AF-A0A1S1HC87-F1
#
_entry.id   AF-A0A1S1HC87-F1
#
_cell.length_a   1.000
_cell.length_b   1.000
_cell.length_c   1.000
_cell.angle_alpha   90.00
_cell.angle_beta   90.00
_cell.angle_gamma   90.00
#
_symmetry.space_group_name_H-M   'P 1'
#
loop_
_entity.id
_entity.type
_entity.pdbx_description
1 polymer ?
#
loop_
_entity_poly.entity_id
_entity_poly.type
_entity_poly.pdbx_seq_one_letter_code
_entity_poly.pdbx_strand_id
1 'polypeptide(L)' 'MERPEAIKKEAERARRIAALSHNQSVVKILIDYAEELERCLEQCRDKAGSVG' A
#
# COMPACT_ATOMS: atom_id res chain seq x y z
N MET A 1 -13.10 4.82 -9.12
CA MET A 1 -12.46 4.37 -7.86
C MET A 1 -11.69 3.11 -8.19
N GLU A 2 -10.37 3.10 -7.97
CA GLU A 2 -9.62 1.84 -8.02
C GLU A 2 -10.16 0.90 -6.94
N ARG A 3 -10.34 -0.37 -7.27
CA ARG A 3 -10.94 -1.34 -6.34
C ARG A 3 -9.93 -1.65 -5.21
N PRO A 4 -10.38 -1.84 -3.95
CA PRO A 4 -9.49 -2.14 -2.81
C PRO A 4 -8.47 -3.26 -3.08
N GLU A 5 -8.84 -4.24 -3.90
CA GLU A 5 -7.97 -5.35 -4.29
C GLU A 5 -6.81 -4.93 -5.18
N ALA A 6 -6.98 -3.89 -6.02
CA ALA A 6 -5.90 -3.35 -6.85
C ALA A 6 -4.84 -2.65 -5.99
N ILE A 7 -5.29 -1.83 -5.02
CA ILE A 7 -4.41 -1.14 -4.07
C ILE A 7 -3.61 -2.15 -3.24
N LYS A 8 -4.25 -3.21 -2.75
CA LYS A 8 -3.57 -4.28 -2.02
C LYS A 8 -2.51 -4.99 -2.88
N LYS A 9 -2.84 -5.31 -4.14
CA LYS A 9 -1.89 -5.93 -5.07
C LYS A 9 -0.69 -5.03 -5.36
N GLU A 10 -0.87 -3.72 -5.44
CA GLU A 10 0.23 -2.79 -5.68
C GLU A 10 1.14 -2.65 -4.44
N ALA A 11 0.57 -2.61 -3.23
CA ALA A 11 1.36 -2.62 -1.99
C ALA A 11 2.24 -3.88 -1.89
N GLU A 12 1.68 -5.06 -2.18
CA GLU A 12 2.45 -6.32 -2.22
C GLU A 12 3.52 -6.31 -3.31
N ARG A 13 3.22 -5.72 -4.47
CA ARG A 13 4.19 -5.59 -5.57
C ARG A 13 5.36 -4.70 -5.17
N ALA A 14 5.10 -3.56 -4.55
CA ALA A 14 6.13 -2.66 -4.06
C ALA A 14 7.05 -3.35 -3.04
N ARG A 15 6.47 -4.10 -2.08
CA ARG A 15 7.23 -4.91 -1.10
C ARG A 15 8.12 -5.96 -1.77
N ARG A 16 7.62 -6.67 -2.79
CA ARG A 16 8.42 -7.66 -3.54
C ARG A 16 9.60 -7.02 -4.27
N ILE A 17 9.40 -5.87 -4.91
CA ILE A 17 10.48 -5.15 -5.60
C ILE A 17 11.51 -4.63 -4.58
N ALA A 18 11.06 -4.12 -3.44
CA ALA A 18 11.93 -3.69 -2.36
C ALA A 18 12.81 -4.85 -1.86
N ALA A 19 12.25 -6.03 -1.63
CA ALA A 19 12.98 -7.20 -1.17
C ALA A 19 14.06 -7.69 -2.15
N LEU A 20 13.90 -7.43 -3.45
CA LEU A 20 14.86 -7.77 -4.50
C LEU A 20 15.86 -6.65 -4.79
N SER A 21 15.70 -5.47 -4.19
CA SER A 21 16.55 -4.30 -4.44
C SER A 21 17.74 -4.27 -3.49
N HIS A 22 18.93 -4.03 -4.03
CA HIS A 22 20.14 -3.76 -3.23
C HIS A 22 20.37 -2.26 -2.99
N ASN A 23 19.49 -1.39 -3.51
CA ASN A 23 19.57 0.05 -3.33
C ASN A 23 18.70 0.47 -2.15
N GLN A 24 19.32 0.82 -1.01
CA GLN A 24 18.63 1.17 0.23
C GLN A 24 17.65 2.35 0.07
N SER A 25 17.98 3.35 -0.76
CA SER A 25 17.08 4.48 -1.03
C SER A 25 15.82 4.03 -1.76
N VAL A 26 15.96 3.14 -2.74
CA VAL A 26 14.82 2.55 -3.47
C VAL A 26 13.99 1.66 -2.55
N VAL A 27 14.63 0.85 -1.70
CA VAL A 27 13.94 0.02 -0.69
C VAL A 27 13.06 0.89 0.19
N LYS A 28 13.62 1.97 0.75
CA LYS A 28 12.87 2.88 1.62
C LYS A 28 11.65 3.47 0.91
N ILE A 29 11.84 4.01 -0.31
CA ILE A 29 10.74 4.61 -1.09
C ILE A 29 9.62 3.59 -1.34
N LEU A 30 9.96 2.35 -1.69
CA LEU A 30 8.98 1.31 -1.99
C LEU A 30 8.24 0.82 -0.74
N ILE A 31 8.91 0.77 0.41
CA ILE A 31 8.26 0.45 1.69
C ILE A 31 7.34 1.58 2.11
N ASP A 32 7.82 2.84 2.11
CA ASP A 32 7.01 4.02 2.44
C ASP A 32 5.75 4.10 1.55
N TYR A 33 5.90 3.78 0.26
CA TYR A 33 4.79 3.73 -0.69
C TYR A 33 3.78 2.61 -0.36
N ALA A 34 4.25 1.40 -0.05
CA ALA A 34 3.37 0.29 0.31
C ALA A 34 2.56 0.57 1.58
N GLU A 35 3.19 1.18 2.59
CA GLU A 35 2.52 1.57 3.83
C GLU A 35 1.45 2.65 3.59
N GLU A 36 1.70 3.61 2.71
CA GLU A 36 0.71 4.63 2.37
C GLU A 36 -0.52 4.04 1.67
N LEU A 37 -0.33 3.04 0.80
CA LEU A 37 -1.44 2.32 0.17
C LEU A 37 -2.29 1.54 1.18
N GLU A 38 -1.66 0.93 2.18
CA GLU A 38 -2.36 0.23 3.27
C GLU A 38 -3.16 1.23 4.14
N ARG A 39 -2.58 2.39 4.47
CA ARG A 39 -3.31 3.48 5.16
C ARG A 39 -4.53 3.95 4.35
N CYS A 40 -4.41 4.07 3.04
CA CYS A 40 -5.53 4.41 2.17
C CYS A 40 -6.66 3.38 2.26
N LEU A 41 -6.32 2.09 2.31
CA LEU A 41 -7.30 1.00 2.45
C LEU A 41 -8.02 1.03 3.80
N GLU A 42 -7.30 1.27 4.89
CA GLU A 42 -7.87 1.39 6.24
C GLU A 42 -8.86 2.56 6.30
N GLN A 43 -8.49 3.73 5.78
CA GLN A 43 -9.37 4.90 5.72
C GLN A 43 -10.63 4.67 4.87
N CYS A 44 -10.53 3.90 3.79
CA CYS A 44 -11.69 3.52 2.99
C CYS A 44 -12.64 2.60 3.77
N ARG A 45 -12.10 1.72 4.60
CA ARG A 45 -12.88 0.81 5.45
C ARG A 45 -13.59 1.55 6.59
N ASP A 46 -12.90 2.48 7.23
CA ASP A 46 -13.46 3.25 8.36
C ASP A 46 -14.58 4.20 7.92
N LYS A 47 -14.46 4.79 6.73
CA LYS A 47 -15.52 5.61 6.13
C LYS A 47 -16.76 4.80 5.75
N ALA A 48 -16.61 3.52 5.42
CA ALA A 48 -17.75 2.63 5.15
C ALA A 48 -18.47 2.19 6.43
N GLY A 49 -17.82 2.29 7.60
CA GLY A 49 -18.39 1.90 8.90
C GLY A 49 -19.08 3.03 9.70
N SER A 50 -18.88 4.30 9.33
CA SER A 50 -19.44 5.47 10.07
C SER A 50 -20.83 5.93 9.58
N VAL A 51 -21.58 5.05 8.90
CA VAL A 51 -23.01 5.27 8.61
C VAL A 51 -23.79 4.27 9.48
N GLY A 52 -23.94 4.59 10.76
CA GLY A 52 -24.66 3.78 11.75
C GLY A 52 -25.13 4.64 12.90
#